data_AF-A0A7Z0N3W1-F1
#
_entry.id   AF-A0A7Z0N3W1-F1
#
_cell.length_a   1.000
_cell.length_b   1.000
_cell.length_c   1.000
_cell.angle_alpha   90.00
_cell.angle_beta   90.00
_cell.angle_gamma   90.00
#
_symmetry.space_group_name_H-M   'P 1'
#
loop_
_entity.id
_entity.type
_entity.pdbx_description
1 polymer ?
#
loop_
_entity_poly.entity_id
_entity_poly.type
_entity_poly.pdbx_seq_one_letter_code
_entity_poly.pdbx_strand_id
1 'polypeptide(L)'
;MKKHVVRIVGGDYRRTPIPVIDAAGLRPTPDRVRETLFNWLHHFWAGDFSQKRVLDLFAGTGALGFEAASRGVAHVQMVENNVTAVAALRALKNRLKAEHVRIHSGNALTVLDRLNDTPFDLVMVDPPFEQGWLDRLWPSLPGAMTHDGLLYIESENPVIAPEPFELLRHSRAGHVHFHLLRFAALQKKVNNPDINKSDKLKLGDTPPGSPSPTSF
;
A
#
# COMPACT_ATOMS: atom_id res chain seq x y z
N MET A 1 32.57 5.29 20.44
CA MET A 1 31.20 4.91 20.04
C MET A 1 31.24 4.21 18.69
N LYS A 2 30.72 2.98 18.58
CA LYS A 2 30.55 2.34 17.25
C LYS A 2 29.51 3.17 16.47
N LYS A 3 29.88 3.76 15.34
CA LYS A 3 28.92 4.38 14.40
C LYS A 3 27.91 3.29 14.04
N HIS A 4 26.64 3.47 14.39
CA HIS A 4 25.60 2.49 14.09
C HIS A 4 25.32 2.57 12.58
N VAL A 5 25.87 1.63 11.82
CA VAL A 5 25.68 1.57 10.37
C VAL A 5 24.35 0.91 10.09
N VAL A 6 23.45 1.64 9.42
CA VAL A 6 22.18 1.10 8.89
C VAL A 6 22.53 0.08 7.80
N ARG A 7 21.94 -1.12 7.88
CA ARG A 7 22.18 -2.21 6.92
C ARG A 7 20.87 -2.87 6.50
N ILE A 8 20.87 -3.51 5.33
CA ILE A 8 19.80 -4.41 4.92
C ILE A 8 19.85 -5.65 5.81
N VAL A 9 18.72 -6.07 6.37
CA VAL A 9 18.63 -7.11 7.39
C VAL A 9 18.45 -8.49 6.76
N GLY A 10 17.44 -8.67 5.92
CA GLY A 10 17.07 -9.95 5.31
C GLY A 10 17.17 -9.95 3.78
N GLY A 11 16.91 -11.11 3.17
CA GLY A 11 16.82 -11.26 1.72
C GLY A 11 18.16 -11.31 0.96
N ASP A 12 18.09 -11.11 -0.35
CA ASP A 12 19.20 -11.26 -1.30
C ASP A 12 20.33 -10.26 -1.07
N TYR A 13 20.00 -9.07 -0.55
CA TYR A 13 20.94 -7.99 -0.28
C TYR A 13 21.33 -7.88 1.19
N ARG A 14 21.01 -8.89 2.02
CA ARG A 14 21.29 -8.90 3.47
C ARG A 14 22.73 -8.48 3.80
N ARG A 15 22.90 -7.82 4.95
CA ARG A 15 24.16 -7.29 5.49
C ARG A 15 24.81 -6.19 4.64
N THR A 16 24.15 -5.73 3.58
CA THR A 16 24.65 -4.59 2.80
C THR A 16 24.52 -3.30 3.62
N PRO A 17 25.60 -2.52 3.80
CA PRO A 17 25.51 -1.21 4.42
C PRO A 17 24.78 -0.22 3.51
N ILE A 18 23.93 0.60 4.14
CA ILE A 18 23.21 1.69 3.51
C ILE A 18 23.96 2.99 3.86
N PRO A 19 24.42 3.77 2.86
CA PRO A 19 25.01 5.08 3.12
C PRO A 19 24.02 5.99 3.82
N VAL A 20 24.37 6.47 5.02
CA VAL A 20 23.58 7.47 5.74
C VAL A 20 24.17 8.83 5.41
N ILE A 21 23.33 9.74 4.94
CA ILE A 21 23.71 11.15 4.80
C ILE A 21 23.67 11.73 6.20
N ASP A 22 24.83 12.20 6.70
CA ASP A 22 24.92 12.92 7.98
C ASP A 22 24.16 14.26 7.83
N ALA A 23 22.85 14.26 8.09
CA ALA A 23 22.05 15.47 8.25
C ALA A 23 21.64 15.60 9.73
N ALA A 24 21.79 16.80 10.28
CA ALA A 24 21.45 17.09 11.66
C ALA A 24 19.95 16.78 11.92
N GLY A 25 19.66 16.01 12.98
CA GLY A 25 18.29 15.69 13.38
C GLY A 25 17.73 14.35 12.89
N LEU A 26 18.47 13.60 12.05
CA LEU A 26 18.04 12.27 11.63
C LEU A 26 18.10 11.26 12.78
N ARG A 27 16.93 10.71 13.15
CA ARG A 27 16.84 9.48 13.92
C ARG A 27 16.62 8.33 12.94
N PRO A 28 17.66 7.55 12.58
CA PRO A 28 17.48 6.45 11.66
C PRO A 28 16.47 5.45 12.24
N THR A 29 15.52 5.01 11.42
CA THR A 29 14.58 3.93 11.75
C THR A 29 15.38 2.72 12.25
N PRO A 30 15.23 2.34 13.53
CA PRO A 30 16.04 1.26 14.11
C PRO A 30 15.86 -0.04 13.32
N ASP A 31 16.93 -0.87 13.22
CA ASP A 31 16.87 -2.20 12.56
C ASP A 31 15.64 -3.00 13.03
N ARG A 32 15.33 -2.94 14.33
CA ARG A 32 14.18 -3.60 14.95
C ARG A 32 12.82 -3.14 14.38
N VAL A 33 12.65 -1.86 14.05
CA VAL A 33 11.39 -1.35 13.47
C VAL A 33 11.20 -1.96 12.08
N ARG A 34 12.25 -1.95 11.26
CA ARG A 34 12.24 -2.58 9.93
C ARG A 34 11.98 -4.09 10.03
N GLU A 35 12.66 -4.79 10.93
CA GLU A 35 12.37 -6.22 11.20
C GLU A 35 10.91 -6.46 11.56
N THR A 36 10.34 -5.60 12.42
CA THR A 36 8.94 -5.72 12.85
C THR A 36 7.98 -5.55 11.67
N LEU A 37 8.18 -4.52 10.84
CA LEU A 37 7.38 -4.32 9.63
C LEU A 37 7.41 -5.57 8.74
N PHE A 38 8.59 -6.06 8.38
CA PHE A 38 8.67 -7.18 7.44
C PHE A 38 8.20 -8.50 8.03
N ASN A 39 8.22 -8.67 9.36
CA ASN A 39 7.55 -9.79 10.02
C ASN A 39 6.03 -9.68 9.91
N TRP A 40 5.45 -8.49 10.03
CA TRP A 40 4.02 -8.29 9.77
C TRP A 40 3.67 -8.58 8.32
N LEU A 41 4.44 -8.05 7.36
CA LEU A 41 4.22 -8.30 5.94
C LEU A 41 4.32 -9.78 5.60
N HIS A 42 5.29 -10.50 6.17
CA HIS A 42 5.42 -11.95 5.99
C HIS A 42 4.14 -12.69 6.44
N HIS A 43 3.53 -12.28 7.55
CA HIS A 43 2.26 -12.85 7.99
C HIS A 43 1.10 -12.53 7.03
N PHE A 44 0.92 -11.27 6.66
CA PHE A 44 -0.20 -10.84 5.80
C PHE A 44 -0.09 -11.29 4.34
N TRP A 45 1.13 -11.52 3.85
CA TRP A 45 1.38 -12.05 2.51
C TRP A 45 1.66 -13.55 2.49
N ALA A 46 1.41 -14.26 3.60
CA ALA A 46 1.65 -15.71 3.73
C ALA A 46 3.07 -16.13 3.30
N GLY A 47 4.05 -15.25 3.51
CA GLY A 47 5.44 -15.44 3.15
C GLY A 47 5.80 -15.23 1.67
N ASP A 48 4.84 -14.92 0.79
CA ASP A 48 5.09 -14.69 -0.63
C ASP A 48 5.18 -13.20 -0.98
N PHE A 49 6.39 -12.77 -1.33
CA PHE A 49 6.68 -11.40 -1.74
C PHE A 49 6.71 -11.26 -3.28
N SER A 50 6.75 -12.36 -4.04
CA SER A 50 7.21 -12.39 -5.44
C SER A 50 6.39 -11.54 -6.41
N GLN A 51 5.10 -11.34 -6.13
CA GLN A 51 4.19 -10.53 -6.96
C GLN A 51 3.92 -9.14 -6.39
N LYS A 52 4.53 -8.79 -5.26
CA LYS A 52 4.19 -7.58 -4.51
C LYS A 52 4.85 -6.35 -5.13
N ARG A 53 4.08 -5.28 -5.19
CA ARG A 53 4.51 -3.95 -5.61
C ARG A 53 4.54 -3.04 -4.40
N VAL A 54 5.69 -2.41 -4.16
CA VAL A 54 5.90 -1.53 -3.00
C VAL A 54 6.16 -0.10 -3.46
N LEU A 55 5.50 0.86 -2.81
CA LEU A 55 5.79 2.29 -2.92
C LEU A 55 6.37 2.78 -1.59
N ASP A 56 7.57 3.33 -1.63
CA ASP A 56 8.19 4.05 -0.53
C ASP A 56 8.11 5.56 -0.85
N LEU A 57 7.18 6.25 -0.19
CA LEU A 57 6.81 7.62 -0.57
C LEU A 57 7.78 8.68 -0.01
N PHE A 58 8.59 8.30 0.98
CA PHE A 58 9.59 9.14 1.62
C PHE A 58 10.86 8.31 1.82
N ALA A 59 11.54 8.01 0.72
CA ALA A 59 12.57 6.96 0.72
C ALA A 59 13.77 7.31 1.62
N GLY A 60 14.19 8.57 1.71
CA GLY A 60 15.33 8.99 2.50
C GLY A 60 16.59 8.22 2.12
N THR A 61 17.10 7.41 3.05
CA THR A 61 18.27 6.54 2.81
C THR A 61 17.95 5.28 1.99
N GLY A 62 16.67 4.98 1.79
CA GLY A 62 16.14 3.80 1.11
C GLY A 62 16.06 2.57 2.00
N ALA A 63 16.17 2.74 3.32
CA ALA A 63 16.26 1.62 4.26
C ALA A 63 15.04 0.69 4.25
N LEU A 64 13.84 1.22 4.00
CA LEU A 64 12.61 0.44 3.85
C LEU A 64 12.49 -0.13 2.43
N GLY A 65 12.57 0.73 1.40
CA GLY A 65 12.49 0.30 0.01
C GLY A 65 13.51 -0.77 -0.40
N PHE A 66 14.78 -0.66 0.02
CA PHE A 66 15.78 -1.70 -0.27
C PHE A 66 15.59 -2.98 0.55
N GLU A 67 15.01 -2.91 1.74
CA GLU A 67 14.67 -4.10 2.52
C GLU A 67 13.52 -4.88 1.84
N ALA A 68 12.54 -4.16 1.28
CA ALA A 68 11.49 -4.77 0.45
C ALA A 68 12.08 -5.39 -0.81
N ALA A 69 12.93 -4.65 -1.53
CA ALA A 69 13.62 -5.14 -2.73
C ALA A 69 14.43 -6.41 -2.44
N SER A 70 15.14 -6.45 -1.31
CA SER A 70 15.95 -7.58 -0.86
C SER A 70 15.10 -8.83 -0.61
N ARG A 71 13.85 -8.68 -0.17
CA ARG A 71 12.93 -9.79 0.11
C ARG A 71 12.23 -10.35 -1.13
N GLY A 72 12.57 -9.85 -2.32
CA GLY A 72 12.11 -10.42 -3.59
C GLY A 72 10.75 -9.91 -4.06
N VAL A 73 10.36 -8.69 -3.67
CA VAL A 73 9.16 -8.05 -4.26
C VAL A 73 9.32 -7.81 -5.75
N ALA A 74 8.24 -7.90 -6.52
CA ALA A 74 8.26 -7.72 -7.98
C ALA A 74 8.74 -6.32 -8.41
N HIS A 75 8.39 -5.31 -7.62
CA HIS A 75 8.69 -3.91 -7.93
C HIS A 75 8.76 -3.06 -6.68
N VAL A 76 9.73 -2.13 -6.63
CA VAL A 76 9.79 -1.07 -5.63
C VAL A 76 9.91 0.27 -6.32
N GLN A 77 9.00 1.19 -6.02
CA GLN A 77 9.16 2.61 -6.35
C GLN A 77 9.54 3.39 -5.11
N MET A 78 10.65 4.12 -5.17
CA MET A 78 11.13 5.00 -4.10
C MET A 78 11.03 6.45 -4.56
N VAL A 79 10.39 7.30 -3.75
CA VAL A 79 10.24 8.74 -3.99
C VAL A 79 11.13 9.51 -3.03
N GLU A 80 11.95 10.42 -3.56
CA GLU A 80 12.83 11.26 -2.75
C GLU A 80 13.03 12.62 -3.42
N ASN A 81 13.01 13.69 -2.62
CA ASN A 81 13.13 15.07 -3.10
C ASN A 81 14.56 15.62 -2.97
N ASN A 82 15.32 15.16 -1.99
CA ASN A 82 16.69 15.60 -1.76
C ASN A 82 17.65 15.01 -2.82
N VAL A 83 18.30 15.89 -3.59
CA VAL A 83 19.19 15.51 -4.70
C VAL A 83 20.34 14.61 -4.24
N THR A 84 20.93 14.86 -3.08
CA THR A 84 22.02 14.05 -2.52
C THR A 84 21.52 12.66 -2.12
N ALA A 85 20.34 12.56 -1.53
CA ALA A 85 19.70 11.29 -1.20
C ALA A 85 19.35 10.49 -2.47
N VAL A 86 18.78 11.14 -3.48
CA VAL A 86 18.51 10.51 -4.79
C VAL A 86 19.80 9.94 -5.41
N ALA A 87 20.90 10.69 -5.37
CA ALA A 87 22.19 10.21 -5.88
C ALA A 87 22.69 8.98 -5.11
N ALA A 88 22.59 8.99 -3.78
CA ALA A 88 22.96 7.85 -2.93
C ALA A 88 22.08 6.61 -3.19
N LEU A 89 20.76 6.80 -3.33
CA LEU A 89 19.82 5.73 -3.69
C LEU A 89 20.20 5.10 -5.04
N ARG A 90 20.49 5.92 -6.06
CA ARG A 90 20.86 5.44 -7.40
C ARG A 90 22.18 4.67 -7.37
N ALA A 91 23.17 5.17 -6.63
CA ALA A 91 24.45 4.48 -6.46
C ALA A 91 24.26 3.11 -5.78
N LEU A 92 23.42 3.04 -4.73
CA LEU A 92 23.12 1.79 -4.04
C LEU A 92 22.35 0.80 -4.93
N LYS A 93 21.31 1.27 -5.64
CA LYS A 93 20.58 0.46 -6.64
C LYS A 93 21.55 -0.16 -7.64
N ASN A 94 22.42 0.64 -8.24
CA ASN A 94 23.35 0.18 -9.27
C ASN A 94 24.36 -0.84 -8.72
N ARG A 95 24.88 -0.61 -7.51
CA ARG A 95 25.79 -1.54 -6.84
C ARG A 95 25.11 -2.89 -6.55
N LEU A 96 23.83 -2.87 -6.18
CA LEU A 96 23.04 -4.07 -5.92
C LEU A 96 22.51 -4.75 -7.19
N LYS A 97 22.62 -4.09 -8.36
CA LYS A 97 21.98 -4.50 -9.61
C LYS A 97 20.46 -4.74 -9.43
N ALA A 98 19.83 -3.92 -8.60
CA ALA A 98 18.42 -4.04 -8.25
C ALA A 98 17.54 -3.40 -9.35
N GLU A 99 17.33 -4.13 -10.45
CA GLU A 99 16.61 -3.58 -11.62
C GLU A 99 15.10 -3.40 -11.41
N HIS A 100 14.53 -4.12 -10.45
CA HIS A 100 13.13 -3.97 -10.01
C HIS A 100 12.89 -2.73 -9.14
N VAL A 101 13.95 -2.00 -8.80
CA VAL A 101 13.87 -0.75 -8.02
C VAL A 101 13.86 0.46 -8.95
N ARG A 102 12.86 1.32 -8.81
CA ARG A 102 12.73 2.60 -9.51
C ARG A 102 12.83 3.76 -8.53
N ILE A 103 13.67 4.75 -8.86
CA ILE A 103 13.88 5.93 -8.01
C ILE A 103 13.32 7.15 -8.74
N HIS A 104 12.29 7.75 -8.17
CA HIS A 104 11.68 8.97 -8.65
C HIS A 104 12.16 10.16 -7.81
N SER A 105 12.76 11.15 -8.48
CA SER A 105 13.14 12.39 -7.82
C SER A 105 11.96 13.36 -7.87
N GLY A 106 11.40 13.71 -6.71
CA GLY A 106 10.27 14.61 -6.64
C GLY A 106 9.54 14.61 -5.31
N ASN A 107 8.47 15.40 -5.25
CA ASN A 107 7.60 15.54 -4.09
C ASN A 107 6.58 14.39 -4.01
N ALA A 108 6.37 13.85 -2.80
CA ALA A 108 5.41 12.79 -2.51
C ALA A 108 4.00 13.03 -3.08
N LEU A 109 3.42 14.22 -2.83
CA LEU A 109 2.05 14.54 -3.29
C LEU A 109 1.99 14.58 -4.81
N THR A 110 2.96 15.23 -5.46
CA THR A 110 3.03 15.28 -6.92
C THR A 110 3.20 13.89 -7.54
N VAL A 111 3.90 12.97 -6.88
CA VAL A 111 4.00 11.59 -7.35
C VAL A 111 2.66 10.88 -7.22
N LEU A 112 2.00 10.95 -6.05
CA LEU A 112 0.69 10.33 -5.84
C LEU A 112 -0.33 10.81 -6.89
N ASP A 113 -0.38 12.11 -7.18
CA ASP A 113 -1.29 12.68 -8.17
C ASP A 113 -1.01 12.22 -9.60
N ARG A 114 0.20 11.71 -9.87
CA ARG A 114 0.65 11.24 -11.19
C ARG A 114 0.76 9.72 -11.27
N LEU A 115 0.41 8.99 -10.21
CA LEU A 115 0.40 7.52 -10.28
C LEU A 115 -0.68 7.09 -11.28
N ASN A 116 -0.26 6.31 -12.27
CA ASN A 116 -1.15 5.68 -13.25
C ASN A 116 -1.87 4.47 -12.64
N ASP A 117 -2.73 3.83 -13.44
CA ASP A 117 -3.64 2.69 -13.12
C ASP A 117 -3.00 1.42 -12.52
N THR A 118 -1.71 1.40 -12.18
CA THR A 118 -1.06 0.22 -11.59
C THR A 118 -0.80 0.41 -10.09
N PRO A 119 -1.74 -0.01 -9.24
CA PRO A 119 -1.65 0.18 -7.79
C PRO A 119 -0.52 -0.63 -7.13
N PHE A 120 -0.27 -0.33 -5.86
CA PHE A 120 0.71 -0.98 -5.00
C PHE A 120 0.05 -1.85 -3.92
N ASP A 121 0.64 -3.01 -3.63
CA ASP A 121 0.25 -3.89 -2.51
C ASP A 121 0.67 -3.32 -1.15
N LEU A 122 1.73 -2.51 -1.14
CA LEU A 122 2.22 -1.81 0.05
C LEU A 122 2.60 -0.38 -0.30
N VAL A 123 2.07 0.58 0.46
CA VAL A 123 2.55 1.96 0.47
C VAL A 123 3.18 2.23 1.84
N MET A 124 4.39 2.77 1.87
CA MET A 124 5.12 3.13 3.08
C MET A 124 5.26 4.64 3.16
N VAL A 125 4.94 5.18 4.33
CA VAL A 125 4.89 6.62 4.62
C VAL A 125 5.66 6.87 5.92
N ASP A 126 6.92 7.27 5.77
CA ASP A 126 7.79 7.73 6.86
C ASP A 126 8.18 9.21 6.60
N PRO A 127 7.22 10.14 6.77
CA PRO A 127 7.44 11.52 6.40
C PRO A 127 8.35 12.21 7.42
N PRO A 128 9.03 13.30 7.02
CA PRO A 128 9.66 14.20 7.98
C PRO A 128 8.67 14.63 9.07
N PHE A 129 9.13 14.62 10.32
CA PHE A 129 8.31 14.94 11.49
C PHE A 129 7.76 16.38 11.50
N GLU A 130 6.73 16.60 12.32
CA GLU A 130 6.11 17.90 12.63
C GLU A 130 5.59 18.74 11.44
N GLN A 131 5.29 18.13 10.29
CA GLN A 131 4.89 18.86 9.06
C GLN A 131 3.44 18.62 8.61
N GLY A 132 2.64 17.86 9.37
CA GLY A 132 1.25 17.57 9.01
C GLY A 132 1.10 16.80 7.70
N TRP A 133 2.10 15.98 7.35
CA TRP A 133 2.11 15.25 6.08
C TRP A 133 0.96 14.27 5.93
N LEU A 134 0.61 13.54 7.00
CA LEU A 134 -0.46 12.53 6.93
C LEU A 134 -1.80 13.15 6.51
N ASP A 135 -2.17 14.29 7.08
CA ASP A 135 -3.42 14.99 6.74
C ASP A 135 -3.50 15.37 5.26
N ARG A 136 -2.36 15.67 4.63
CA ARG A 136 -2.26 16.00 3.21
C ARG A 136 -2.28 14.77 2.31
N LEU A 137 -1.81 13.63 2.82
CA LEU A 137 -1.67 12.39 2.07
C LEU A 137 -2.96 11.56 2.07
N TRP A 138 -3.75 11.60 3.15
CA TRP A 138 -4.97 10.80 3.28
C TRP A 138 -5.89 10.81 2.06
N PRO A 139 -6.17 11.98 1.42
CA PRO A 139 -7.06 12.00 0.26
C PRO A 139 -6.51 11.24 -0.96
N SER A 140 -5.20 11.22 -1.15
CA SER A 140 -4.57 10.64 -2.36
C SER A 140 -4.12 9.19 -2.18
N LEU A 141 -3.90 8.74 -0.94
CA LEU A 141 -3.41 7.38 -0.65
C LEU A 141 -4.29 6.25 -1.23
N PRO A 142 -5.64 6.28 -1.14
CA PRO A 142 -6.48 5.24 -1.73
C PRO A 142 -6.25 5.01 -3.23
N GLY A 143 -5.94 6.07 -3.98
CA GLY A 143 -5.71 5.99 -5.43
C GLY A 143 -4.42 5.25 -5.81
N ALA A 144 -3.48 5.11 -4.87
CA ALA A 144 -2.21 4.44 -5.09
C ALA A 144 -2.24 2.93 -4.80
N MET A 145 -3.33 2.41 -4.22
CA MET A 145 -3.33 1.12 -3.53
C MET A 145 -4.25 0.09 -4.17
N THR A 146 -3.87 -1.19 -4.06
CA THR A 146 -4.74 -2.29 -4.50
C THR A 146 -5.93 -2.40 -3.54
N HIS A 147 -7.00 -3.07 -3.95
CA HIS A 147 -7.96 -3.60 -2.98
C HIS A 147 -7.21 -4.45 -1.94
N ASP A 148 -7.53 -4.28 -0.65
CA ASP A 148 -6.82 -4.87 0.49
C ASP A 148 -5.32 -4.52 0.58
N GLY A 149 -4.88 -3.46 -0.09
CA GLY A 149 -3.50 -2.97 -0.02
C GLY A 149 -3.11 -2.56 1.41
N LEU A 150 -1.84 -2.74 1.75
CA LEU A 150 -1.31 -2.42 3.08
C LEU A 150 -0.68 -1.03 3.09
N LEU A 151 -0.93 -0.26 4.15
CA LEU A 151 -0.34 1.06 4.36
C LEU A 151 0.49 1.03 5.64
N TYR A 152 1.79 1.24 5.51
CA TYR A 152 2.69 1.39 6.65
C TYR A 152 2.96 2.87 6.91
N ILE A 153 2.83 3.29 8.17
CA ILE A 153 3.05 4.68 8.58
C ILE A 153 3.97 4.74 9.79
N GLU A 154 5.00 5.57 9.73
CA GLU A 154 5.77 6.04 10.90
C GLU A 154 5.35 7.47 11.28
N SER A 155 5.20 7.72 12.58
CA SER A 155 4.73 9.01 13.09
C SER A 155 5.16 9.23 14.55
N GLU A 156 5.19 10.49 15.00
CA GLU A 156 5.51 10.82 16.41
C GLU A 156 4.34 10.54 17.36
N ASN A 157 3.12 10.61 16.83
CA ASN A 157 1.88 10.41 17.57
C ASN A 157 1.15 9.15 17.06
N PRO A 158 0.33 8.50 17.90
CA PRO A 158 -0.61 7.48 17.42
C PRO A 158 -1.45 7.99 16.26
N VAL A 159 -1.66 7.14 15.25
CA VAL A 159 -2.50 7.46 14.09
C VAL A 159 -3.86 6.81 14.29
N ILE A 160 -4.91 7.63 14.19
CA ILE A 160 -6.29 7.14 14.05
C ILE A 160 -6.52 6.93 12.56
N ALA A 161 -6.78 5.69 12.16
CA ALA A 161 -7.05 5.37 10.77
C ALA A 161 -8.37 6.02 10.33
N PRO A 162 -8.37 6.89 9.30
CA PRO A 162 -9.62 7.38 8.72
C PRO A 162 -10.23 6.29 7.84
N GLU A 163 -11.56 6.29 7.69
CA GLU A 163 -12.19 5.55 6.59
C GLU A 163 -11.56 5.96 5.25
N PRO A 164 -11.27 5.01 4.33
CA PRO A 164 -11.61 3.58 4.34
C PRO A 164 -10.48 2.66 4.85
N PHE A 165 -9.62 3.13 5.74
CA PHE A 165 -8.51 2.35 6.29
C PHE A 165 -8.85 1.69 7.62
N GLU A 166 -8.39 0.46 7.80
CA GLU A 166 -8.53 -0.31 9.03
C GLU A 166 -7.16 -0.54 9.69
N LEU A 167 -7.02 -0.28 10.98
CA LEU A 167 -5.80 -0.56 11.73
C LEU A 167 -5.62 -2.06 11.95
N LEU A 168 -4.56 -2.65 11.38
CA LEU A 168 -4.20 -4.05 11.56
C LEU A 168 -3.20 -4.27 12.69
N ARG A 169 -2.15 -3.44 12.74
CA ARG A 169 -1.06 -3.52 13.73
C ARG A 169 -0.62 -2.14 14.13
N HIS A 170 -0.21 -2.02 15.39
CA HIS A 170 0.43 -0.84 15.95
C HIS A 170 1.52 -1.28 16.92
N SER A 171 2.64 -0.57 16.92
CA SER A 171 3.68 -0.69 17.93
C SER A 171 4.43 0.64 18.07
N ARG A 172 5.35 0.71 19.04
CA ARG A 172 6.14 1.91 19.34
C ARG A 172 7.56 1.54 19.69
N ALA A 173 8.52 2.32 19.20
CA ALA A 173 9.93 2.24 19.58
C ALA A 173 10.44 3.65 19.89
N GLY A 174 10.77 3.90 21.16
CA GLY A 174 11.09 5.25 21.62
C GLY A 174 9.91 6.21 21.39
N HIS A 175 10.12 7.25 20.59
CA HIS A 175 9.11 8.26 20.25
C HIS A 175 8.41 7.99 18.91
N VAL A 176 8.78 6.92 18.21
CA VAL A 176 8.20 6.60 16.90
C VAL A 176 7.10 5.56 17.10
N HIS A 177 5.89 5.93 16.67
CA HIS A 177 4.77 5.02 16.48
C HIS A 177 4.81 4.50 15.05
N PHE A 178 4.56 3.21 14.88
CA PHE A 178 4.47 2.62 13.56
C PHE A 178 3.23 1.74 13.46
N HIS A 179 2.50 1.95 12.36
CA HIS A 179 1.18 1.37 12.13
C HIS A 179 1.19 0.63 10.81
N LEU A 180 0.46 -0.48 10.75
CA LEU A 180 0.11 -1.15 9.52
C LEU A 180 -1.41 -1.11 9.40
N LEU A 181 -1.90 -0.47 8.35
CA LEU A 181 -3.32 -0.35 8.02
C LEU A 181 -3.63 -1.20 6.78
N ARG A 182 -4.89 -1.57 6.63
CA ARG A 182 -5.45 -2.16 5.40
C ARG A 182 -6.35 -1.15 4.72
N PHE A 183 -6.19 -0.97 3.42
CA PHE A 183 -7.16 -0.26 2.59
C PHE A 183 -8.35 -1.17 2.28
N ALA A 184 -9.48 -0.93 2.93
CA ALA A 184 -10.73 -1.63 2.68
C ALA A 184 -11.56 -0.81 1.68
N ALA A 185 -11.24 -0.92 0.39
CA ALA A 185 -12.02 -0.21 -0.62
C ALA A 185 -13.49 -0.61 -0.47
N LEU A 186 -14.38 0.39 -0.32
CA LEU A 186 -15.82 0.17 -0.25
C LEU A 186 -16.23 -0.67 -1.46
N GLN A 187 -16.59 -1.94 -1.24
CA GLN A 187 -17.24 -2.72 -2.27
C GLN A 187 -18.47 -1.94 -2.70
N LYS A 188 -18.47 -1.41 -3.92
CA LYS A 188 -19.71 -1.00 -4.57
C LYS A 188 -20.59 -2.24 -4.56
N LYS A 189 -21.56 -2.30 -3.63
CA LYS A 189 -22.67 -3.23 -3.73
C LYS A 189 -23.34 -2.91 -5.05
N VAL A 190 -23.01 -3.66 -6.11
CA VAL A 190 -23.87 -3.78 -7.27
C VAL A 190 -25.06 -4.60 -6.78
N ASN A 191 -25.95 -3.97 -5.99
CA ASN A 191 -27.30 -4.44 -5.88
C ASN A 191 -27.88 -4.24 -7.27
N ASN A 192 -27.98 -5.33 -8.03
CA ASN A 192 -28.81 -5.38 -9.21
C ASN A 192 -30.17 -5.95 -8.76
N PRO A 193 -31.16 -5.12 -8.36
CA PRO A 193 -32.53 -5.60 -8.30
C PRO A 193 -33.07 -5.43 -9.71
N ASP A 194 -32.99 -6.45 -10.57
CA ASP A 194 -33.92 -6.63 -11.71
C ASP A 194 -33.51 -7.85 -12.54
N ILE A 195 -33.85 -9.05 -12.05
CA ILE A 195 -34.17 -10.18 -12.92
C ILE A 195 -35.30 -10.99 -12.25
N ASN A 196 -36.55 -10.65 -12.57
CA ASN A 196 -37.62 -11.58 -12.93
C ASN A 196 -39.00 -10.92 -12.82
N LYS A 197 -39.51 -10.39 -13.93
CA LYS A 197 -40.94 -10.25 -14.13
C LYS A 197 -41.34 -10.36 -15.61
N SER A 198 -41.19 -11.55 -16.15
CA SER A 198 -41.94 -12.01 -17.32
C SER A 198 -41.67 -13.50 -17.52
N ASP A 199 -42.57 -14.34 -17.00
CA ASP A 199 -43.17 -15.47 -17.74
C ASP A 199 -43.80 -16.47 -16.76
N LYS A 200 -45.12 -16.36 -16.61
CA LYS A 200 -46.09 -17.47 -16.65
C LYS A 200 -47.51 -16.90 -16.50
N LEU A 201 -48.03 -16.31 -17.58
CA LEU A 201 -49.46 -16.38 -17.85
C LEU A 201 -49.78 -17.83 -18.27
N LYS A 202 -50.45 -18.58 -17.40
CA LYS A 202 -51.27 -19.73 -17.78
C LYS A 202 -52.48 -19.80 -16.85
N LEU A 203 -53.58 -19.24 -17.32
CA LEU A 203 -54.99 -19.52 -17.01
C LEU A 203 -55.72 -18.65 -18.05
N GLY A 204 -56.41 -19.14 -19.08
CA GLY A 204 -57.31 -20.28 -19.12
C GLY A 204 -58.72 -19.72 -19.09
N ASP A 205 -59.23 -19.16 -20.20
CA ASP A 205 -60.64 -18.82 -20.37
C ASP A 205 -61.03 -18.90 -21.86
N THR A 206 -61.87 -19.89 -22.16
CA THR A 206 -62.58 -20.04 -23.44
C THR A 206 -64.01 -19.54 -23.21
N PRO A 207 -64.58 -18.65 -24.04
CA PRO A 207 -65.94 -18.17 -23.82
C PRO A 207 -66.97 -19.23 -24.23
N PRO A 208 -68.05 -19.47 -23.45
CA PRO A 208 -69.13 -20.33 -23.89
C PRO A 208 -70.04 -19.60 -24.88
N GLY A 209 -70.21 -20.21 -26.06
CA GLY A 209 -71.27 -19.88 -27.01
C GLY A 209 -72.65 -20.22 -26.45
N SER A 210 -73.63 -19.42 -26.87
CA SER A 210 -75.04 -19.40 -26.50
C SER A 210 -75.83 -20.68 -26.85
N PRO A 211 -77.00 -20.90 -26.22
CA PRO A 211 -77.74 -22.16 -26.26
C PRO A 211 -78.69 -22.26 -27.45
N SER A 212 -78.97 -23.50 -27.89
CA SER A 212 -80.11 -23.86 -28.74
C SER A 212 -80.83 -25.05 -28.10
N PRO A 213 -82.14 -24.98 -27.81
CA PRO A 213 -82.94 -26.15 -27.49
C PRO A 213 -83.70 -26.67 -28.73
N THR A 214 -83.58 -27.99 -28.91
CA THR A 214 -84.49 -28.99 -29.50
C THR A 214 -85.65 -28.61 -30.43
N SER A 215 -85.76 -29.46 -31.45
CA SER A 215 -86.86 -29.69 -32.39
C SER A 215 -88.17 -30.21 -31.77
N PHE A 216 -89.26 -29.94 -32.51
CA PHE A 216 -90.68 -30.35 -32.39
C PHE A 216 -91.55 -29.63 -31.35
#